data_AF-A0A7J4VKP5-F1
#
_entry.id   AF-A0A7J4VKP5-F1
#
_cell.length_a   1.000
_cell.length_b   1.000
_cell.length_c   1.000
_cell.angle_alpha   90.00
_cell.angle_beta   90.00
_cell.angle_gamma   90.00
#
_symmetry.space_group_name_H-M   'P 1'
#
loop_
_entity.id
_entity.type
_entity.pdbx_description
1 polymer ?
#
loop_
_entity_poly.entity_id
_entity_poly.type
_entity_poly.pdbx_seq_one_letter_code
_entity_poly.pdbx_strand_id
1 'polypeptide(L)' 'MQQRNEQLSFRMMSEAVQAWYRFYEVRPDDRCSNVLCQAAIDLYQGGLRTVDDIATTLIGSYVGVYATRVNAPTSLSVH' A
#
# COMPACT_ATOMS: atom_id res chain seq x y z
N MET A 1 -15.12 -23.77 1.68
CA MET A 1 -15.19 -22.73 2.72
C MET A 1 -14.14 -21.61 2.50
N GLN A 2 -13.87 -21.18 1.26
CA GLN A 2 -12.83 -20.15 1.00
C GLN A 2 -13.30 -18.70 1.21
N GLN A 3 -14.60 -18.38 1.08
CA GLN A 3 -15.07 -16.99 0.97
C GLN A 3 -15.09 -16.13 2.25
N ARG A 4 -14.84 -16.72 3.43
CA ARG A 4 -14.80 -15.94 4.69
C ARG A 4 -13.44 -15.29 4.92
N ASN A 5 -12.37 -15.91 4.42
CA ASN A 5 -11.02 -15.41 4.65
C ASN A 5 -10.70 -14.22 3.74
N GLU A 6 -11.21 -14.24 2.51
CA GLU A 6 -11.04 -13.17 1.51
C GLU A 6 -11.71 -11.85 1.95
N GLN A 7 -12.88 -11.91 2.60
CA GLN A 7 -13.57 -10.73 3.14
C GLN A 7 -12.82 -10.07 4.30
N LEU A 8 -12.22 -10.90 5.18
CA LEU A 8 -11.41 -10.41 6.29
C LEU A 8 -10.13 -9.76 5.76
N SER A 9 -9.47 -10.38 4.76
CA SER A 9 -8.33 -9.79 4.05
C SER A 9 -8.70 -8.48 3.38
N PHE A 10 -9.84 -8.40 2.68
CA PHE A 10 -10.26 -7.18 1.99
C PHE A 10 -10.49 -6.02 2.95
N ARG A 11 -11.13 -6.27 4.10
CA ARG A 11 -11.35 -5.24 5.11
C ARG A 11 -10.04 -4.77 5.74
N MET A 12 -9.14 -5.70 6.06
CA MET A 12 -7.81 -5.35 6.58
C MET A 12 -7.00 -4.52 5.59
N MET A 13 -6.97 -4.93 4.32
CA MET A 13 -6.31 -4.20 3.24
C MET A 13 -6.92 -2.80 3.08
N SER A 14 -8.25 -2.70 3.09
CA SER A 14 -8.95 -1.41 2.98
C SER A 14 -8.65 -0.47 4.14
N GLU A 15 -8.53 -0.98 5.37
CA GLU A 15 -8.15 -0.19 6.54
C GLU A 15 -6.69 0.26 6.48
N ALA A 16 -5.77 -0.63 6.05
CA ALA A 16 -4.37 -0.28 5.90
C ALA A 16 -4.15 0.81 4.83
N VAL A 17 -4.86 0.69 3.69
CA VAL A 17 -4.85 1.70 2.62
C VAL A 17 -5.39 3.04 3.12
N GLN A 18 -6.48 3.04 3.89
CA GLN A 18 -7.03 4.26 4.49
C GLN A 18 -6.07 4.90 5.50
N ALA A 19 -5.40 4.10 6.33
CA ALA A 19 -4.38 4.59 7.26
C ALA A 19 -3.23 5.27 6.51
N TRP A 20 -2.78 4.68 5.40
CA TRP A 20 -1.77 5.28 4.53
C TRP A 20 -2.23 6.63 3.95
N TYR A 21 -3.44 6.70 3.39
CA TYR A 21 -4.00 7.94 2.86
C TYR A 21 -4.11 9.03 3.92
N ARG A 22 -4.52 8.66 5.15
CA ARG A 22 -4.65 9.58 6.27
C ARG A 22 -3.29 10.07 6.77
N PHE A 23 -2.27 9.22 6.76
CA PHE A 23 -0.91 9.58 7.16
C PHE A 23 -0.29 10.60 6.21
N TYR A 24 -0.48 10.40 4.90
CA TYR A 24 0.04 11.31 3.88
C TYR A 24 -0.91 12.47 3.54
N GLU A 25 -2.12 12.50 4.12
CA GLU A 25 -3.20 13.45 3.83
C GLU A 25 -3.48 13.59 2.32
N VAL A 26 -3.34 12.47 1.61
CA VAL A 26 -3.46 12.38 0.16
C VAL A 26 -4.91 12.10 -0.23
N ARG A 27 -5.37 12.69 -1.33
CA ARG A 27 -6.68 12.36 -1.90
C ARG A 27 -6.68 10.94 -2.47
N PRO A 28 -7.74 10.14 -2.21
CA PRO A 28 -7.87 8.82 -2.80
C PRO A 28 -7.82 8.94 -4.32
N ASP A 29 -6.85 8.26 -4.92
CA ASP A 29 -6.63 8.22 -6.36
C ASP A 29 -6.72 6.76 -6.80
N ASP A 30 -7.40 6.51 -7.92
CA ASP A 30 -7.69 5.16 -8.40
C ASP A 30 -6.39 4.37 -8.65
N ARG A 31 -5.37 5.04 -9.18
CA ARG A 31 -4.06 4.44 -9.45
C ARG A 31 -3.30 4.13 -8.16
N CYS A 32 -3.34 5.04 -7.19
CA CYS A 32 -2.73 4.82 -5.87
C CYS A 32 -3.43 3.67 -5.13
N SER A 33 -4.75 3.63 -5.17
CA SER A 33 -5.54 2.55 -4.56
C SER A 33 -5.20 1.19 -5.17
N ASN A 34 -5.05 1.09 -6.50
CA ASN A 34 -4.69 -0.16 -7.16
C ASN A 34 -3.28 -0.63 -6.75
N VAL A 35 -2.30 0.26 -6.69
CA VAL A 35 -0.92 -0.07 -6.26
C VAL A 35 -0.88 -0.49 -4.80
N LEU A 36 -1.52 0.26 -3.90
CA LEU A 36 -1.55 -0.04 -2.47
C LEU A 36 -2.31 -1.34 -2.19
N CYS A 37 -3.39 -1.61 -2.92
CA CYS A 37 -4.14 -2.87 -2.81
C CYS A 37 -3.28 -4.06 -3.24
N GLN A 38 -2.58 -3.96 -4.39
CA GLN A 38 -1.69 -5.02 -4.85
C GLN A 38 -0.53 -5.28 -3.88
N ALA A 39 0.06 -4.20 -3.33
CA ALA A 39 1.11 -4.30 -2.33
C ALA A 39 0.59 -4.95 -1.02
N ALA A 40 -0.60 -4.57 -0.57
CA ALA A 40 -1.20 -5.18 0.62
C ALA A 40 -1.47 -6.68 0.46
N ILE A 41 -1.82 -7.13 -0.76
CA ILE A 41 -1.96 -8.56 -1.09
C ILE A 41 -0.60 -9.27 -1.00
N ASP A 42 0.45 -8.70 -1.60
CA ASP A 42 1.80 -9.27 -1.56
C ASP A 42 2.33 -9.39 -0.13
N LEU A 43 2.13 -8.35 0.69
CA LEU A 43 2.46 -8.34 2.12
C LEU A 43 1.70 -9.41 2.90
N TYR A 44 0.41 -9.60 2.60
CA TYR A 44 -0.39 -10.65 3.20
C TYR A 44 0.11 -12.06 2.83
N GLN A 45 0.51 -12.25 1.58
CA GLN A 45 1.13 -13.48 1.11
C GLN A 45 2.52 -13.70 1.73
N GLY A 46 3.26 -12.62 2.01
CA GLY A 46 4.54 -12.63 2.71
C GLY A 46 4.45 -12.96 4.21
N GLY A 47 3.24 -13.03 4.77
CA GLY A 47 2.99 -13.46 6.15
C GLY A 47 2.46 -12.38 7.09
N LEU A 48 2.27 -11.14 6.61
CA LEU A 48 1.70 -10.05 7.41
C LEU A 48 0.19 -10.22 7.52
N ARG A 49 -0.31 -10.49 8.74
CA ARG A 49 -1.74 -10.77 8.99
C ARG A 49 -2.46 -9.69 9.79
N THR A 50 -1.82 -8.54 9.99
CA THR A 50 -2.26 -7.45 10.84
C THR A 50 -2.37 -6.16 10.02
N VAL A 51 -3.42 -5.38 10.26
CA VAL A 51 -3.63 -4.09 9.58
C VAL A 51 -2.46 -3.14 9.84
N ASP A 52 -1.98 -3.11 11.09
CA ASP A 52 -0.91 -2.21 11.51
C ASP A 52 0.42 -2.49 10.80
N ASP A 53 0.83 -3.77 10.71
CA ASP A 53 2.04 -4.15 9.98
C ASP A 53 1.93 -3.84 8.48
N ILE A 54 0.78 -4.13 7.87
CA ILE A 54 0.53 -3.83 6.46
C ILE A 54 0.58 -2.31 6.26
N ALA A 55 -0.09 -1.53 7.10
CA ALA A 55 -0.11 -0.07 7.02
C ALA A 55 1.28 0.52 7.22
N THR A 56 2.01 0.08 8.25
CA THR A 56 3.38 0.53 8.55
C THR A 56 4.33 0.20 7.40
N THR A 57 4.22 -1.00 6.82
CA THR A 57 5.02 -1.40 5.68
C THR A 57 4.65 -0.59 4.44
N LEU A 58 3.35 -0.34 4.19
CA LEU A 58 2.92 0.54 3.11
C LEU A 58 3.45 1.97 3.31
N ILE A 59 3.43 2.49 4.53
CA ILE A 59 3.90 3.86 4.84
C ILE A 59 5.42 3.95 4.64
N GLY A 60 6.17 2.92 5.06
CA GLY A 60 7.64 2.88 4.93
C GLY A 60 8.13 2.55 3.53
N SER A 61 7.41 1.70 2.80
CA SER A 61 7.78 1.25 1.44
C SER A 61 7.27 2.21 0.36
N TYR A 62 6.07 2.76 0.55
CA TYR A 62 5.45 3.74 -0.36
C TYR A 62 5.40 5.11 0.33
N VAL A 63 6.48 5.88 0.17
CA VAL A 63 6.58 7.23 0.74
C VAL A 63 5.87 8.24 -0.17
N GLY A 64 4.57 8.45 0.08
CA GLY A 64 3.70 9.39 -0.62
C GLY A 64 3.38 9.05 -2.09
N VAL A 65 2.50 9.85 -2.71
CA VAL A 65 2.09 9.75 -4.15
C VAL A 65 3.28 9.95 -5.10
N TYR A 66 4.39 10.51 -4.60
CA TYR A 66 5.58 10.70 -5.39
C TYR A 66 6.30 9.36 -5.63
N ALA A 67 6.31 8.39 -4.70
CA ALA A 67 6.90 7.06 -4.94
C ALA A 67 6.31 6.33 -6.16
N THR A 68 5.02 6.52 -6.44
CA THR A 68 4.34 6.04 -7.66
C THR A 68 4.67 6.85 -8.93
N ARG A 69 5.28 8.03 -8.79
CA ARG A 69 5.77 8.90 -9.87
C ARG A 69 7.30 8.86 -10.06
N VAL A 70 8.11 8.47 -9.07
CA VAL A 70 9.60 8.56 -9.16
C VAL A 70 10.27 7.39 -9.89
N ASN A 71 9.52 6.45 -10.49
CA ASN A 71 10.13 5.52 -11.46
C ASN A 71 10.05 6.05 -12.91
N ALA A 72 10.09 7.37 -13.10
CA ALA A 72 10.80 7.90 -14.24
C ALA A 72 12.28 7.94 -13.83
N PRO A 73 13.16 7.10 -14.39
CA PRO A 73 14.58 7.09 -14.05
C PRO A 73 15.21 8.40 -14.54
N THR A 74 15.11 9.45 -13.73
CA THR A 74 16.09 10.53 -13.82
C THR A 74 17.27 10.05 -13.00
N SER A 75 18.14 9.31 -13.68
CA SER A 75 19.54 9.20 -13.29
C SER A 75 20.09 10.60 -13.10
N LEU A 76 19.94 11.16 -11.90
CA LEU A 76 20.81 12.20 -11.39
C LEU A 76 22.13 11.53 -11.07
N SER A 77 22.87 11.21 -12.15
CA SER A 77 24.29 10.97 -12.05
C SER A 77 24.92 12.33 -11.77
N VAL A 78 25.16 12.61 -10.49
CA VAL A 78 26.11 13.63 -10.09
C VAL A 78 27.48 12.98 -10.11
N HIS A 79 28.29 13.27 -11.13
CA HIS A 79 29.75 13.31 -11.03
C HIS A 79 30.34 14.17 -12.14
#